data_AF-A0A4P7IAP7-F1
#
_entry.id   AF-A0A4P7IAP7-F1
#
_cell.length_a   1.000
_cell.length_b   1.000
_cell.length_c   1.000
_cell.angle_alpha   90.00
_cell.angle_beta   90.00
_cell.angle_gamma   90.00
#
_symmetry.space_group_name_H-M   'P 1'
#
loop_
_entity.id
_entity.type
_entity.pdbx_description
1 polymer ?
#
loop_
_entity_poly.entity_id
_entity_poly.type
_entity_poly.pdbx_seq_one_letter_code
_entity_poly.pdbx_strand_id
1 'polypeptide(L)'
;MIDLRSDTLTKPTESMRAAMARAEVGDDVYAEDPTVLELEDRVAAMFGHEAALFTPTGSMANVLAVASVVEAGQEVLCESSAHIARAELGAHGAFTGLTMRTWTAPRGQVDLAAIEAMFAPDMGPFFVPTAAISIENTHNFAGGAVLPYDDLRALRAWADEVGTRVHLDGARIWNAHVATGTSFADYGRVADVMAVCLSKGLGAPVGSLMVGAAEAIAQARVRRKRMGGGMRQVGILAAAGLHALDHHVERLAEDHAHARLLAEAIGVDPADVDTNIVVVDRDDATAFVAAAAEEGVRIATVGPRTVRLVTHLDVTRSDAERAAVVLSRLAGR
;
A
#
# COMPACT_ATOMS: atom_id res chain seq x y z
N MET A 1 -5.37 -26.30 -1.49
CA MET A 1 -6.22 -25.12 -1.25
C MET A 1 -5.45 -23.91 -1.74
N ILE A 2 -6.00 -23.17 -2.68
CA ILE A 2 -5.40 -22.00 -3.33
C ILE A 2 -6.01 -20.76 -2.67
N ASP A 3 -5.19 -19.88 -2.12
CA ASP A 3 -5.67 -18.68 -1.41
C ASP A 3 -5.38 -17.43 -2.24
N LEU A 4 -6.43 -16.77 -2.71
CA LEU A 4 -6.42 -15.57 -3.56
C LEU A 4 -7.12 -14.41 -2.86
N ARG A 5 -7.34 -14.48 -1.54
CA ARG A 5 -8.08 -13.43 -0.81
C ARG A 5 -7.30 -12.12 -0.70
N SER A 6 -5.98 -12.23 -0.49
CA SER A 6 -5.09 -11.09 -0.24
C SER A 6 -3.62 -11.54 -0.26
N ASP A 7 -2.74 -10.68 -0.76
CA ASP A 7 -1.28 -10.81 -0.64
C ASP A 7 -0.75 -10.59 0.78
N THR A 8 -1.61 -10.21 1.72
CA THR A 8 -1.29 -10.20 3.17
C THR A 8 -1.22 -11.61 3.76
N LEU A 9 -1.57 -12.65 3.01
CA LEU A 9 -1.56 -14.05 3.47
C LEU A 9 -0.25 -14.76 3.15
N THR A 10 0.69 -14.06 2.53
CA THR A 10 2.03 -14.56 2.24
C THR A 10 2.73 -15.03 3.51
N LYS A 11 3.56 -16.06 3.37
CA LYS A 11 4.37 -16.61 4.45
C LYS A 11 5.86 -16.40 4.16
N PRO A 12 6.68 -16.23 5.22
CA PRO A 12 8.13 -16.19 5.04
C PRO A 12 8.64 -17.46 4.37
N THR A 13 9.41 -17.28 3.30
CA THR A 13 10.17 -18.34 2.63
C THR A 13 11.23 -18.91 3.58
N GLU A 14 11.78 -20.08 3.27
CA GLU A 14 12.82 -20.68 4.12
C GLU A 14 14.09 -19.80 4.18
N SER A 15 14.47 -19.18 3.07
CA SER A 15 15.60 -18.24 3.02
C SER A 15 15.33 -16.99 3.87
N MET A 16 14.10 -16.47 3.85
CA MET A 16 13.70 -15.36 4.71
C MET A 16 13.72 -15.77 6.19
N ARG A 17 13.21 -16.96 6.53
CA ARG A 17 13.27 -17.50 7.92
C ARG A 17 14.71 -17.62 8.41
N ALA A 18 15.61 -18.09 7.55
CA ALA A 18 17.03 -18.19 7.87
C ALA A 18 17.67 -16.81 8.07
N ALA A 19 17.30 -15.80 7.28
CA ALA A 19 17.74 -14.42 7.46
C ALA A 19 17.27 -13.86 8.81
N MET A 20 15.98 -14.02 9.13
CA MET A 20 15.41 -13.60 10.41
C MET A 20 16.10 -14.28 11.60
N ALA A 21 16.36 -15.59 11.51
CA ALA A 21 16.99 -16.36 12.59
C ALA A 21 18.46 -15.98 12.87
N ARG A 22 19.11 -15.32 11.91
CA ARG A 22 20.52 -14.89 11.99
C ARG A 22 20.68 -13.38 12.16
N ALA A 23 19.59 -12.64 12.25
CA ALA A 23 19.61 -11.18 12.34
C ALA A 23 20.40 -10.70 13.55
N GLU A 24 21.27 -9.70 13.35
CA GLU A 24 21.87 -8.95 14.44
C GLU A 24 20.81 -7.99 15.01
N VAL A 25 20.66 -7.95 16.33
CA VAL A 25 19.56 -7.21 16.97
C VAL A 25 20.07 -6.34 18.11
N GLY A 26 19.30 -5.31 18.41
CA GLY A 26 19.53 -4.38 19.51
C GLY A 26 18.21 -3.85 20.05
N ASP A 27 18.23 -2.82 20.88
CA ASP A 27 16.98 -2.20 21.36
C ASP A 27 16.60 -1.00 20.45
N ASP A 28 15.59 -1.18 19.60
CA ASP A 28 15.09 -0.13 18.68
C ASP A 28 14.60 1.14 19.40
N VAL A 29 14.18 1.07 20.66
CA VAL A 29 13.82 2.29 21.41
C VAL A 29 15.04 3.17 21.69
N TYR A 30 16.23 2.57 21.84
CA TYR A 30 17.49 3.30 21.95
C TYR A 30 18.14 3.57 20.59
N ALA A 31 17.49 3.16 19.48
CA ALA A 31 18.03 3.19 18.13
C ALA A 31 19.34 2.39 18.00
N GLU A 32 19.42 1.25 18.68
CA GLU A 32 20.61 0.40 18.71
C GLU A 32 20.44 -0.93 17.95
N ASP A 33 19.32 -1.12 17.24
CA ASP A 33 19.10 -2.34 16.43
C ASP A 33 19.71 -2.17 15.01
N PRO A 34 20.86 -2.81 14.72
CA PRO A 34 21.60 -2.55 13.49
C PRO A 34 20.84 -2.96 12.22
N THR A 35 20.07 -4.05 12.29
CA THR A 35 19.30 -4.53 11.14
C THR A 35 18.14 -3.59 10.81
N VAL A 36 17.53 -2.98 11.82
CA VAL A 36 16.48 -1.96 11.62
C VAL A 36 17.06 -0.72 10.96
N LEU A 37 18.21 -0.25 11.45
CA LEU A 37 18.88 0.93 10.88
C LEU A 37 19.25 0.70 9.41
N GLU A 38 19.80 -0.47 9.07
CA GLU A 38 20.11 -0.82 7.69
C GLU A 38 18.86 -0.79 6.79
N LEU A 39 17.74 -1.36 7.27
CA LEU A 39 16.47 -1.35 6.54
C LEU A 39 15.93 0.08 6.35
N GLU A 40 15.93 0.89 7.42
CA GLU A 40 15.47 2.28 7.39
C GLU A 40 16.31 3.11 6.41
N ASP A 41 17.63 3.03 6.49
CA ASP A 41 18.57 3.75 5.62
C ASP A 41 18.41 3.33 4.15
N ARG A 42 18.32 2.02 3.88
CA ARG A 42 18.16 1.49 2.53
C ARG A 42 16.86 1.97 1.90
N VAL A 43 15.74 1.88 2.62
CA VAL A 43 14.44 2.29 2.09
C VAL A 43 14.40 3.81 1.87
N ALA A 44 14.93 4.61 2.80
CA ALA A 44 15.04 6.06 2.61
C ALA A 44 15.84 6.40 1.33
N ALA A 45 17.00 5.76 1.15
CA ALA A 45 17.84 5.95 -0.03
C ALA A 45 17.16 5.53 -1.35
N MET A 46 16.41 4.43 -1.37
CA MET A 46 15.69 3.96 -2.55
C MET A 46 14.68 4.99 -3.07
N PHE A 47 13.97 5.68 -2.16
CA PHE A 47 13.01 6.73 -2.52
C PHE A 47 13.63 8.13 -2.57
N GLY A 48 14.92 8.28 -2.28
CA GLY A 48 15.59 9.59 -2.29
C GLY A 48 15.15 10.54 -1.18
N HIS A 49 14.74 9.98 -0.02
CA HIS A 49 14.39 10.74 1.18
C HIS A 49 15.50 10.66 2.23
N GLU A 50 15.41 11.54 3.22
CA GLU A 50 16.42 11.66 4.27
C GLU A 50 16.38 10.51 5.28
N ALA A 51 15.18 10.01 5.60
CA ALA A 51 15.01 8.98 6.63
C ALA A 51 13.77 8.11 6.40
N ALA A 52 13.74 6.95 7.04
CA ALA A 52 12.58 6.08 7.16
C ALA A 52 12.40 5.61 8.61
N LEU A 53 11.21 5.06 8.90
CA LEU A 53 10.83 4.55 10.21
C LEU A 53 10.05 3.26 10.05
N PHE A 54 10.57 2.16 10.59
CA PHE A 54 9.86 0.89 10.66
C PHE A 54 8.61 0.99 11.54
N THR A 55 7.50 0.42 11.08
CA THR A 55 6.25 0.32 11.81
C THR A 55 5.70 -1.12 11.77
N PRO A 56 4.94 -1.55 12.79
CA PRO A 56 4.29 -2.86 12.78
C PRO A 56 3.34 -3.08 11.59
N THR A 57 2.65 -2.03 11.13
CA THR A 57 1.59 -2.12 10.12
C THR A 57 1.56 -0.92 9.18
N GLY A 58 1.01 -1.12 7.98
CA GLY A 58 0.78 -0.07 6.99
C GLY A 58 -0.13 1.04 7.51
N SER A 59 -1.19 0.69 8.26
CA SER A 59 -2.08 1.70 8.87
C SER A 59 -1.35 2.59 9.87
N MET A 60 -0.44 2.04 10.67
CA MET A 60 0.39 2.89 11.53
C MET A 60 1.33 3.77 10.69
N ALA A 61 1.92 3.26 9.60
CA ALA A 61 2.74 4.06 8.72
C ALA A 61 1.95 5.23 8.10
N ASN A 62 0.75 4.99 7.56
CA ASN A 62 -0.14 6.03 7.03
C ASN A 62 -0.51 7.07 8.08
N VAL A 63 -0.96 6.63 9.26
CA VAL A 63 -1.32 7.55 10.36
C VAL A 63 -0.14 8.43 10.75
N LEU A 64 1.07 7.87 10.86
CA LEU A 64 2.28 8.63 11.20
C LEU A 64 2.70 9.60 10.07
N ALA A 65 2.64 9.14 8.82
CA ALA A 65 3.01 9.93 7.65
C ALA A 65 2.09 11.14 7.50
N VAL A 66 0.77 10.90 7.44
CA VAL A 66 -0.23 11.97 7.31
C VAL A 66 -0.17 12.92 8.52
N ALA A 67 -0.05 12.43 9.75
CA ALA A 67 0.07 13.29 10.94
C ALA A 67 1.34 14.14 10.99
N SER A 68 2.32 13.88 10.13
CA SER A 68 3.56 14.67 10.03
C SER A 68 3.43 15.81 9.03
N VAL A 69 2.39 15.83 8.21
CA VAL A 69 2.09 16.90 7.23
C VAL A 69 0.70 17.52 7.41
N VAL A 70 -0.12 16.98 8.30
CA VAL A 70 -1.47 17.47 8.62
C VAL A 70 -1.64 17.54 10.14
N GLU A 71 -1.90 18.74 10.64
CA GLU A 71 -2.13 19.00 12.05
C GLU A 71 -3.60 18.76 12.46
N ALA A 72 -3.83 18.72 13.78
CA ALA A 72 -5.18 18.64 14.32
C ALA A 72 -6.01 19.86 13.88
N GLY A 73 -7.23 19.61 13.40
CA GLY A 73 -8.10 20.66 12.87
C GLY A 73 -7.80 21.09 11.42
N GLN A 74 -6.81 20.50 10.76
CA GLN A 74 -6.59 20.62 9.31
C GLN A 74 -7.20 19.42 8.57
N GLU A 75 -7.17 19.45 7.24
CA GLU A 75 -7.63 18.35 6.41
C GLU A 75 -6.60 17.79 5.44
N VAL A 76 -6.82 16.53 5.06
CA VAL A 76 -6.22 15.89 3.90
C VAL A 76 -7.30 15.60 2.86
N LEU A 77 -7.00 15.87 1.58
CA LEU A 77 -7.84 15.41 0.47
C LEU A 77 -7.37 14.02 0.03
N CYS A 78 -8.29 13.09 -0.24
CA CYS A 78 -7.96 11.77 -0.80
C CYS A 78 -9.06 11.23 -1.70
N GLU A 79 -8.75 10.20 -2.50
CA GLU A 79 -9.78 9.50 -3.24
C GLU A 79 -10.73 8.76 -2.29
N SER A 80 -12.03 8.76 -2.61
CA SER A 80 -13.12 8.27 -1.77
C SER A 80 -13.00 6.80 -1.34
N SER A 81 -12.33 5.98 -2.14
CA SER A 81 -12.05 4.58 -1.85
C SER A 81 -10.61 4.34 -1.38
N ALA A 82 -9.78 5.36 -1.19
CA ALA A 82 -8.43 5.22 -0.66
C ALA A 82 -8.45 4.54 0.72
N HIS A 83 -7.40 3.77 1.01
CA HIS A 83 -7.27 2.95 2.20
C HIS A 83 -7.41 3.79 3.47
N ILE A 84 -6.75 4.95 3.52
CA ILE A 84 -6.78 5.88 4.65
C ILE A 84 -8.19 6.37 5.00
N ALA A 85 -9.08 6.46 4.01
CA ALA A 85 -10.47 6.88 4.19
C ALA A 85 -11.39 5.69 4.48
N ARG A 86 -11.21 4.58 3.76
CA ARG A 86 -12.17 3.47 3.72
C ARG A 86 -11.84 2.30 4.65
N ALA A 87 -10.57 2.04 4.92
CA ALA A 87 -10.10 0.77 5.48
C ALA A 87 -9.24 0.91 6.75
N GLU A 88 -9.11 2.11 7.30
CA GLU A 88 -8.37 2.36 8.54
C GLU A 88 -9.28 2.71 9.73
N LEU A 89 -10.57 2.39 9.64
CA LEU A 89 -11.53 2.52 10.75
C LEU A 89 -11.59 3.95 11.35
N GLY A 90 -11.37 4.98 10.52
CA GLY A 90 -11.34 6.37 10.98
C GLY A 90 -10.14 6.72 11.87
N ALA A 91 -9.05 5.95 11.81
CA ALA A 91 -7.87 6.12 12.67
C ALA A 91 -7.31 7.54 12.67
N HIS A 92 -7.28 8.22 11.52
CA HIS A 92 -6.79 9.59 11.44
C HIS A 92 -7.61 10.55 12.31
N GLY A 93 -8.94 10.54 12.19
CA GLY A 93 -9.80 11.34 13.07
C GLY A 93 -9.65 10.97 14.55
N ALA A 94 -9.53 9.66 14.85
CA ALA A 94 -9.46 9.15 16.22
C ALA A 94 -8.13 9.47 16.93
N PHE A 95 -6.99 9.45 16.22
CA PHE A 95 -5.67 9.57 16.82
C PHE A 95 -4.99 10.92 16.60
N THR A 96 -5.31 11.62 15.52
CA THR A 96 -4.57 12.82 15.11
C THR A 96 -5.44 14.08 15.11
N GLY A 97 -6.77 13.92 15.14
CA GLY A 97 -7.71 15.05 15.16
C GLY A 97 -7.81 15.80 13.83
N LEU A 98 -7.31 15.22 12.74
CA LEU A 98 -7.50 15.74 11.38
C LEU A 98 -8.85 15.29 10.80
N THR A 99 -9.32 16.00 9.78
CA THR A 99 -10.48 15.60 8.98
C THR A 99 -10.09 15.27 7.52
N MET A 100 -11.03 14.73 6.76
CA MET A 100 -10.83 14.39 5.35
C MET A 100 -11.97 14.93 4.51
N ARG A 101 -11.65 15.37 3.30
CA ARG A 101 -12.61 15.49 2.21
C ARG A 101 -12.16 14.62 1.05
N THR A 102 -13.10 14.15 0.26
CA THR A 102 -12.83 13.16 -0.78
C THR A 102 -13.29 13.59 -2.15
N TRP A 103 -12.53 13.19 -3.16
CA TRP A 103 -12.98 13.16 -4.56
C TRP A 103 -13.24 11.73 -4.99
N THR A 104 -13.91 11.53 -6.11
CA THR A 104 -14.08 10.22 -6.72
C THR A 104 -13.58 10.28 -8.15
N ALA A 105 -12.71 9.34 -8.51
CA ALA A 105 -12.20 9.20 -9.87
C ALA A 105 -12.31 7.74 -10.31
N PRO A 106 -12.62 7.49 -11.60
CA PRO A 106 -12.55 6.15 -12.16
C PRO A 106 -11.20 5.51 -11.85
N ARG A 107 -11.21 4.23 -11.44
CA ARG A 107 -10.01 3.47 -11.07
C ARG A 107 -9.13 4.13 -9.99
N GLY A 108 -9.70 4.98 -9.13
CA GLY A 108 -8.97 5.59 -8.01
C GLY A 108 -7.91 6.61 -8.43
N GLN A 109 -8.06 7.18 -9.63
CA GLN A 109 -7.05 8.03 -10.26
C GLN A 109 -6.93 9.41 -9.61
N VAL A 110 -5.84 10.11 -9.93
CA VAL A 110 -5.68 11.53 -9.60
C VAL A 110 -6.59 12.34 -10.52
N ASP A 111 -7.47 13.15 -9.94
CA ASP A 111 -8.26 14.15 -10.66
C ASP A 111 -7.83 15.53 -10.18
N LEU A 112 -6.84 16.11 -10.86
CA LEU A 112 -6.26 17.38 -10.46
C LEU A 112 -7.29 18.52 -10.48
N ALA A 113 -8.23 18.51 -11.42
CA ALA A 113 -9.28 19.53 -11.49
C ALA A 113 -10.24 19.44 -10.29
N ALA A 114 -10.62 18.22 -9.88
CA ALA A 114 -11.41 18.03 -8.67
C ALA A 114 -10.65 18.44 -7.40
N ILE A 115 -9.36 18.10 -7.32
CA ILE A 115 -8.48 18.48 -6.21
C ILE A 115 -8.36 20.01 -6.11
N GLU A 116 -8.10 20.70 -7.23
CA GLU A 116 -8.04 22.16 -7.32
C GLU A 116 -9.35 22.82 -6.87
N ALA A 117 -10.49 22.30 -7.32
CA ALA A 117 -11.80 22.81 -6.93
C ALA A 117 -12.11 22.61 -5.43
N MET A 118 -11.53 21.58 -4.82
CA MET A 118 -11.70 21.30 -3.41
C MET A 118 -10.72 22.07 -2.53
N PHE A 119 -9.50 22.34 -3.01
CA PHE A 119 -8.42 22.95 -2.24
C PHE A 119 -8.86 24.24 -1.52
N ALA A 120 -8.58 24.29 -0.22
CA ALA A 120 -8.82 25.45 0.61
C ALA A 120 -7.50 25.87 1.27
N PRO A 121 -6.90 27.02 0.91
CA PRO A 121 -5.76 27.55 1.65
C PRO A 121 -6.19 28.00 3.06
N ASP A 122 -5.23 28.43 3.88
CA ASP A 122 -5.57 29.12 5.14
C ASP A 122 -6.29 30.44 4.84
N MET A 123 -7.60 30.46 5.10
CA MET A 123 -8.48 31.61 4.94
C MET A 123 -8.94 32.17 6.30
N GLY A 124 -8.19 31.91 7.38
CA GLY A 124 -8.52 32.34 8.74
C GLY A 124 -9.60 31.47 9.41
N PRO A 125 -10.39 32.02 10.36
CA PRO A 125 -11.13 31.21 11.35
C PRO A 125 -12.42 30.56 10.82
N PHE A 126 -12.67 30.58 9.51
CA PHE A 126 -13.96 30.18 8.92
C PHE A 126 -13.90 28.86 8.13
N PHE A 127 -12.71 28.38 7.80
CA PHE A 127 -12.50 27.23 6.93
C PHE A 127 -11.47 26.27 7.52
N VAL A 128 -11.58 25.00 7.13
CA VAL A 128 -10.56 23.98 7.41
C VAL A 128 -9.51 24.06 6.30
N PRO A 129 -8.24 24.36 6.59
CA PRO A 129 -7.21 24.45 5.56
C PRO A 129 -6.79 23.07 5.08
N THR A 130 -6.66 22.93 3.76
CA THR A 130 -6.10 21.76 3.10
C THR A 130 -4.59 21.74 3.27
N ALA A 131 -4.10 20.85 4.15
CA ALA A 131 -2.67 20.74 4.45
C ALA A 131 -1.95 19.74 3.54
N ALA A 132 -2.66 18.71 3.06
CA ALA A 132 -2.08 17.72 2.18
C ALA A 132 -3.08 17.09 1.20
N ILE A 133 -2.53 16.52 0.13
CA ILE A 133 -3.20 15.56 -0.75
C ILE A 133 -2.62 14.17 -0.48
N SER A 134 -3.47 13.19 -0.26
CA SER A 134 -3.07 11.79 -0.14
C SER A 134 -3.49 11.00 -1.37
N ILE A 135 -2.53 10.35 -1.99
CA ILE A 135 -2.70 9.44 -3.14
C ILE A 135 -2.30 8.02 -2.74
N GLU A 136 -2.87 7.02 -3.41
CA GLU A 136 -2.59 5.60 -3.15
C GLU A 136 -2.08 4.91 -4.42
N ASN A 137 -0.87 4.35 -4.39
CA ASN A 137 -0.27 3.68 -5.55
C ASN A 137 0.42 2.35 -5.19
N THR A 138 -0.07 1.20 -5.66
CA THR A 138 -1.27 1.00 -6.48
C THR A 138 -2.58 1.09 -5.68
N HIS A 139 -3.67 1.51 -6.32
CA HIS A 139 -4.97 1.72 -5.68
C HIS A 139 -5.72 0.40 -5.43
N ASN A 140 -5.82 -0.01 -4.17
CA ASN A 140 -6.30 -1.32 -3.72
C ASN A 140 -7.75 -1.62 -4.11
N PHE A 141 -8.66 -0.67 -3.88
CA PHE A 141 -10.09 -0.85 -4.15
C PHE A 141 -10.45 -0.61 -5.63
N ALA A 142 -9.50 -0.17 -6.44
CA ALA A 142 -9.64 -0.01 -7.88
C ALA A 142 -9.01 -1.18 -8.68
N GLY A 143 -8.78 -2.31 -8.02
CA GLY A 143 -8.18 -3.48 -8.67
C GLY A 143 -6.66 -3.41 -8.81
N GLY A 144 -5.98 -2.74 -7.87
CA GLY A 144 -4.52 -2.59 -7.95
C GLY A 144 -4.10 -1.70 -9.13
N ALA A 145 -4.94 -0.71 -9.44
CA ALA A 145 -4.69 0.24 -10.52
C ALA A 145 -3.44 1.07 -10.22
N VAL A 146 -2.61 1.26 -11.23
CA VAL A 146 -1.44 2.12 -11.15
C VAL A 146 -1.86 3.54 -11.48
N LEU A 147 -1.37 4.50 -10.68
CA LEU A 147 -1.50 5.92 -11.01
C LEU A 147 -0.47 6.29 -12.08
N PRO A 148 -0.86 6.86 -13.24
CA PRO A 148 0.08 7.30 -14.26
C PRO A 148 1.10 8.27 -13.69
N TYR A 149 2.37 8.06 -14.01
CA TYR A 149 3.45 8.89 -13.46
C TYR A 149 3.36 10.36 -13.88
N ASP A 150 2.84 10.65 -15.08
CA ASP A 150 2.63 12.03 -15.53
C ASP A 150 1.59 12.77 -14.70
N ASP A 151 0.52 12.10 -14.27
CA ASP A 151 -0.50 12.68 -13.38
C ASP A 151 0.08 12.93 -11.99
N LEU A 152 0.93 12.02 -11.51
CA LEU A 152 1.67 12.20 -10.25
C LEU A 152 2.61 13.40 -10.30
N ARG A 153 3.31 13.60 -11.42
CA ARG A 153 4.17 14.78 -11.65
C ARG A 153 3.37 16.07 -11.72
N ALA A 154 2.22 16.05 -12.39
CA ALA A 154 1.32 17.20 -12.47
C ALA A 154 0.81 17.59 -11.07
N LEU A 155 0.39 16.60 -10.27
CA LEU A 155 -0.03 16.81 -8.88
C LEU A 155 1.11 17.41 -8.02
N ARG A 156 2.33 16.88 -8.12
CA ARG A 156 3.49 17.42 -7.39
C ARG A 156 3.76 18.87 -7.78
N ALA A 157 3.80 19.17 -9.06
CA ALA A 157 4.07 20.52 -9.56
C ALA A 157 3.00 21.53 -9.07
N TRP A 158 1.73 21.14 -9.11
CA TRP A 158 0.64 21.94 -8.56
C TRP A 158 0.75 22.10 -7.04
N ALA A 159 1.07 21.02 -6.32
CA ALA A 159 1.22 21.06 -4.87
C ALA A 159 2.34 22.01 -4.41
N ASP A 160 3.44 22.07 -5.17
CA ASP A 160 4.52 23.05 -4.98
C ASP A 160 4.05 24.50 -5.20
N GLU A 161 3.25 24.73 -6.25
CA GLU A 161 2.72 26.06 -6.59
C GLU A 161 1.84 26.62 -5.46
N VAL A 162 0.96 25.79 -4.90
CA VAL A 162 0.00 26.22 -3.87
C VAL A 162 0.50 26.01 -2.43
N GLY A 163 1.67 25.41 -2.26
CA GLY A 163 2.29 25.16 -0.95
C GLY A 163 1.59 24.09 -0.12
N THR A 164 0.98 23.07 -0.74
CA THR A 164 0.38 21.93 -0.03
C THR A 164 1.30 20.70 -0.08
N ARG A 165 1.14 19.78 0.87
CA ARG A 165 1.97 18.58 0.98
C ARG A 165 1.37 17.40 0.22
N VAL A 166 2.20 16.42 -0.13
CA VAL A 166 1.77 15.18 -0.76
C VAL A 166 2.15 13.99 0.11
N HIS A 167 1.15 13.19 0.47
CA HIS A 167 1.31 11.87 1.05
C HIS A 167 1.10 10.79 -0.01
N LEU A 168 1.98 9.80 -0.07
CA LEU A 168 1.78 8.60 -0.89
C LEU A 168 1.61 7.35 -0.02
N ASP A 169 0.39 6.80 -0.01
CA ASP A 169 0.15 5.42 0.42
C ASP A 169 0.69 4.48 -0.65
N GLY A 170 1.92 4.06 -0.45
CA GLY A 170 2.68 3.13 -1.28
C GLY A 170 2.63 1.70 -0.75
N ALA A 171 1.52 1.27 -0.12
CA ALA A 171 1.37 -0.09 0.38
C ALA A 171 1.74 -1.17 -0.66
N ARG A 172 1.61 -0.87 -1.96
CA ARG A 172 2.03 -1.73 -3.07
C ARG A 172 2.84 -0.97 -4.13
N ILE A 173 3.64 0.02 -3.72
CA ILE A 173 4.47 0.79 -4.66
C ILE A 173 5.47 -0.09 -5.43
N TRP A 174 5.88 -1.20 -4.82
CA TRP A 174 6.72 -2.24 -5.45
C TRP A 174 6.05 -2.84 -6.69
N ASN A 175 4.73 -3.06 -6.65
CA ASN A 175 3.96 -3.54 -7.79
C ASN A 175 3.89 -2.48 -8.89
N ALA A 176 3.71 -1.21 -8.53
CA ALA A 176 3.68 -0.10 -9.48
C ALA A 176 5.03 0.06 -10.21
N HIS A 177 6.13 -0.06 -9.46
CA HIS A 177 7.49 -0.07 -10.01
C HIS A 177 7.66 -1.18 -11.05
N VAL A 178 7.33 -2.43 -10.70
CA VAL A 178 7.48 -3.57 -11.61
C VAL A 178 6.56 -3.47 -12.82
N ALA A 179 5.36 -2.92 -12.65
CA ALA A 179 4.39 -2.78 -13.75
C ALA A 179 4.78 -1.69 -14.76
N THR A 180 5.44 -0.62 -14.31
CA THR A 180 5.70 0.57 -15.16
C THR A 180 7.16 0.82 -15.49
N GLY A 181 8.09 0.26 -14.72
CA GLY A 181 9.51 0.61 -14.76
C GLY A 181 9.84 1.97 -14.14
N THR A 182 8.86 2.72 -13.61
CA THR A 182 9.10 4.00 -12.91
C THR A 182 9.98 3.75 -11.68
N SER A 183 11.08 4.49 -11.53
CA SER A 183 12.02 4.21 -10.44
C SER A 183 11.45 4.59 -9.07
N PHE A 184 11.93 3.95 -7.99
CA PHE A 184 11.55 4.33 -6.63
C PHE A 184 11.89 5.80 -6.31
N ALA A 185 13.02 6.31 -6.81
CA ALA A 185 13.39 7.71 -6.67
C ALA A 185 12.42 8.66 -7.39
N ASP A 186 11.89 8.24 -8.55
CA ASP A 186 10.88 9.01 -9.28
C ASP A 186 9.56 9.09 -8.50
N TYR A 187 9.13 7.99 -7.87
CA TYR A 187 7.96 7.99 -6.99
C TYR A 187 8.20 8.79 -5.69
N GLY A 188 9.40 8.69 -5.10
CA GLY A 188 9.73 9.45 -3.89
C GLY A 188 9.74 10.96 -4.14
N ARG A 189 10.19 11.42 -5.31
CA ARG A 189 10.13 12.85 -5.69
C ARG A 189 8.70 13.42 -5.78
N VAL A 190 7.67 12.58 -5.87
CA VAL A 190 6.27 13.04 -5.89
C VAL A 190 5.76 13.35 -4.48
N ALA A 191 6.29 12.71 -3.45
CA ALA A 191 5.75 12.77 -2.10
C ALA A 191 6.64 13.58 -1.15
N ASP A 192 6.03 14.25 -0.18
CA ASP A 192 6.73 14.78 0.98
C ASP A 192 6.94 13.68 2.03
N VAL A 193 5.96 12.79 2.17
CA VAL A 193 5.96 11.64 3.06
C VAL A 193 5.29 10.44 2.40
N MET A 194 5.77 9.23 2.71
CA MET A 194 5.24 7.99 2.14
C MET A 194 5.02 6.95 3.23
N ALA A 195 4.09 6.02 2.96
CA ALA A 195 3.98 4.77 3.68
C ALA A 195 4.19 3.61 2.70
N VAL A 196 5.06 2.64 3.02
CA VAL A 196 5.32 1.47 2.17
C VAL A 196 5.19 0.19 2.98
N CYS A 197 4.64 -0.88 2.40
CA CYS A 197 4.46 -2.15 3.12
C CYS A 197 5.47 -3.21 2.69
N LEU A 198 5.95 -4.00 3.65
CA LEU A 198 6.77 -5.19 3.40
C LEU A 198 5.95 -6.48 3.49
N SER A 199 4.85 -6.45 4.25
CA SER A 199 4.06 -7.64 4.61
C SER A 199 2.90 -7.96 3.66
N LYS A 200 3.12 -7.74 2.36
CA LYS A 200 2.15 -8.02 1.29
C LYS A 200 2.79 -8.91 0.21
N GLY A 201 2.79 -8.49 -1.06
CA GLY A 201 3.45 -9.22 -2.14
C GLY A 201 4.95 -9.49 -1.92
N LEU A 202 5.61 -8.65 -1.11
CA LEU A 202 7.00 -8.83 -0.69
C LEU A 202 7.22 -9.97 0.32
N GLY A 203 6.17 -10.47 0.98
CA GLY A 203 6.25 -11.70 1.78
C GLY A 203 6.86 -11.59 3.18
N ALA A 204 7.26 -10.41 3.64
CA ALA A 204 7.69 -10.25 5.02
C ALA A 204 6.52 -10.59 5.97
N PRO A 205 6.76 -11.20 7.14
CA PRO A 205 5.67 -11.60 8.03
C PRO A 205 4.95 -10.41 8.66
N VAL A 206 5.68 -9.32 8.89
CA VAL A 206 5.22 -8.09 9.55
C VAL A 206 6.06 -6.96 8.98
N GLY A 207 5.49 -5.76 8.94
CA GLY A 207 6.28 -4.55 8.77
C GLY A 207 5.83 -3.67 7.63
N SER A 208 5.97 -2.39 7.87
CA SER A 208 5.83 -1.30 6.91
C SER A 208 6.83 -0.21 7.30
N LEU A 209 7.02 0.79 6.46
CA LEU A 209 7.84 1.94 6.76
C LEU A 209 7.08 3.22 6.45
N MET A 210 7.24 4.22 7.31
CA MET A 210 7.08 5.61 6.92
C MET A 210 8.40 6.11 6.34
N VAL A 211 8.36 6.93 5.29
CA VAL A 211 9.54 7.52 4.64
C VAL A 211 9.31 9.02 4.49
N GLY A 212 10.34 9.85 4.69
CA GLY A 212 10.23 11.30 4.53
C GLY A 212 11.44 12.07 5.03
N ALA A 213 11.25 13.36 5.33
CA ALA A 213 12.27 14.21 5.94
C ALA A 213 12.68 13.71 7.35
N ALA A 214 13.92 13.96 7.75
CA ALA A 214 14.46 13.53 9.04
C ALA A 214 13.64 14.09 10.22
N GLU A 215 13.18 15.34 10.11
CA GLU A 215 12.32 15.97 11.12
C GLU A 215 10.97 15.26 11.24
N ALA A 216 10.32 14.93 10.12
CA ALA A 216 9.05 14.20 10.10
C ALA A 216 9.22 12.82 10.78
N ILE A 217 10.32 12.12 10.48
CA ILE A 217 10.64 10.82 11.08
C ILE A 217 10.92 10.92 12.58
N ALA A 218 11.62 11.97 13.04
CA ALA A 218 11.85 12.20 14.46
C ALA A 218 10.51 12.38 15.23
N GLN A 219 9.58 13.18 14.67
CA GLN A 219 8.25 13.35 15.26
C GLN A 219 7.43 12.06 15.21
N ALA A 220 7.48 11.34 14.09
CA ALA A 220 6.80 10.06 13.90
C ALA A 220 7.30 9.00 14.90
N ARG A 221 8.59 8.98 15.24
CA ARG A 221 9.15 8.05 16.24
C ARG A 221 8.52 8.25 17.63
N VAL A 222 8.26 9.50 18.02
CA VAL A 222 7.55 9.82 19.27
C VAL A 222 6.09 9.37 19.21
N ARG A 223 5.39 9.66 18.10
CA ARG A 223 3.99 9.23 17.90
C ARG A 223 3.86 7.70 17.87
N ARG A 224 4.76 7.00 17.15
CA ARG A 224 4.89 5.53 17.13
C ARG A 224 5.02 4.97 18.55
N LYS A 225 5.84 5.60 19.39
CA LYS A 225 6.01 5.20 20.79
C LYS A 225 4.72 5.34 21.60
N ARG A 226 3.98 6.44 21.44
CA ARG A 226 2.68 6.68 22.10
C ARG A 226 1.61 5.68 21.66
N MET A 227 1.64 5.28 20.39
CA MET A 227 0.72 4.29 19.81
C MET A 227 1.12 2.84 20.09
N GLY A 228 2.21 2.60 20.84
CA GLY A 228 2.66 1.26 21.20
C GLY A 228 3.45 0.53 20.11
N GLY A 229 3.84 1.20 19.01
CA GLY A 229 4.62 0.62 17.93
C GLY A 229 6.15 0.61 18.16
N GLY A 230 6.63 1.21 19.25
CA GLY A 230 8.06 1.20 19.61
C GLY A 230 8.48 -0.12 20.27
N MET A 231 8.98 -1.05 19.46
CA MET A 231 9.39 -2.41 19.82
C MET A 231 10.85 -2.46 20.32
N ARG A 232 11.35 -3.65 20.68
CA ARG A 232 12.73 -3.89 21.14
C ARG A 232 13.58 -4.49 20.02
N GLN A 233 14.00 -5.75 20.12
CA GLN A 233 14.80 -6.48 19.14
C GLN A 233 14.00 -6.81 17.88
N VAL A 234 13.59 -5.76 17.15
CA VAL A 234 12.74 -5.85 15.97
C VAL A 234 13.55 -6.07 14.69
N GLY A 235 14.88 -6.08 14.78
CA GLY A 235 15.79 -6.52 13.72
C GLY A 235 15.46 -7.89 13.14
N ILE A 236 14.85 -8.78 13.93
CA ILE A 236 14.32 -10.06 13.44
C ILE A 236 13.30 -9.85 12.31
N LEU A 237 12.40 -8.86 12.44
CA LEU A 237 11.41 -8.53 11.41
C LEU A 237 12.03 -7.69 10.30
N ALA A 238 12.96 -6.79 10.63
CA ALA A 238 13.66 -5.98 9.64
C ALA A 238 14.50 -6.82 8.66
N ALA A 239 15.12 -7.90 9.14
CA ALA A 239 15.86 -8.86 8.30
C ALA A 239 14.96 -9.50 7.22
N ALA A 240 13.69 -9.76 7.54
CA ALA A 240 12.73 -10.23 6.55
C ALA A 240 12.44 -9.15 5.49
N GLY A 241 12.37 -7.88 5.91
CA GLY A 241 12.25 -6.73 5.02
C GLY A 241 13.42 -6.62 4.05
N LEU A 242 14.66 -6.66 4.56
CA LEU A 242 15.88 -6.64 3.74
C LEU A 242 15.90 -7.80 2.73
N HIS A 243 15.64 -9.03 3.20
CA HIS A 243 15.56 -10.20 2.33
C HIS A 243 14.51 -10.03 1.22
N ALA A 244 13.34 -9.47 1.55
CA ALA A 244 12.30 -9.23 0.57
C ALA A 244 12.73 -8.19 -0.48
N LEU A 245 13.43 -7.12 -0.09
CA LEU A 245 13.93 -6.12 -1.02
C LEU A 245 15.01 -6.68 -1.96
N ASP A 246 15.82 -7.64 -1.49
CA ASP A 246 16.86 -8.27 -2.31
C ASP A 246 16.33 -9.30 -3.30
N HIS A 247 15.22 -9.98 -2.97
CA HIS A 247 14.82 -11.20 -3.68
C HIS A 247 13.39 -11.18 -4.22
N HIS A 248 12.50 -10.37 -3.66
CA HIS A 248 11.07 -10.51 -3.90
C HIS A 248 10.45 -9.41 -4.77
N VAL A 249 11.17 -8.32 -5.06
CA VAL A 249 10.64 -7.20 -5.88
C VAL A 249 10.37 -7.66 -7.32
N GLU A 250 11.39 -8.11 -8.05
CA GLU A 250 11.26 -8.45 -9.48
C GLU A 250 10.25 -9.57 -9.75
N ARG A 251 10.12 -10.54 -8.84
CA ARG A 251 9.18 -11.65 -8.99
C ARG A 251 7.71 -11.22 -8.90
N LEU A 252 7.40 -9.98 -8.47
CA LEU A 252 6.03 -9.46 -8.52
C LEU A 252 5.46 -9.49 -9.96
N ALA A 253 6.32 -9.49 -10.98
CA ALA A 253 5.90 -9.69 -12.37
C ALA A 253 5.20 -11.03 -12.60
N GLU A 254 5.60 -12.08 -11.87
CA GLU A 254 4.91 -13.38 -11.90
C GLU A 254 3.49 -13.27 -11.35
N ASP A 255 3.33 -12.55 -10.24
CA ASP A 255 2.02 -12.32 -9.63
C ASP A 255 1.10 -11.54 -10.58
N HIS A 256 1.64 -10.55 -11.29
CA HIS A 256 0.88 -9.80 -12.32
C HIS A 256 0.45 -10.71 -13.48
N ALA A 257 1.33 -11.59 -13.95
CA ALA A 257 1.01 -12.56 -15.01
C ALA A 257 -0.09 -13.53 -14.56
N HIS A 258 -0.03 -14.02 -13.32
CA HIS A 258 -1.07 -14.88 -12.75
C HIS A 258 -2.41 -14.15 -12.61
N ALA A 259 -2.40 -12.87 -12.22
CA ALA A 259 -3.62 -12.08 -12.09
C ALA A 259 -4.32 -11.91 -13.45
N ARG A 260 -3.57 -11.62 -14.52
CA ARG A 260 -4.11 -11.53 -15.90
C ARG A 260 -4.73 -12.84 -16.37
N LEU A 261 -4.10 -13.98 -16.06
CA LEU A 261 -4.65 -15.31 -16.34
C LEU A 261 -5.99 -15.54 -15.60
N LEU A 262 -6.09 -15.13 -14.34
CA LEU A 262 -7.32 -15.26 -13.56
C LEU A 262 -8.41 -14.28 -14.02
N ALA A 263 -8.02 -13.09 -14.51
CA ALA A 263 -8.92 -12.09 -15.07
C ALA A 263 -9.68 -12.64 -16.29
N GLU A 264 -8.96 -13.25 -17.22
CA GLU A 264 -9.55 -13.89 -18.40
C GLU A 264 -10.60 -14.96 -18.01
N ALA A 265 -10.27 -15.79 -17.02
CA ALA A 265 -11.15 -16.86 -16.54
C ALA A 265 -12.49 -16.35 -15.97
N ILE A 266 -12.51 -15.17 -15.34
CA ILE A 266 -13.74 -14.60 -14.76
C ILE A 266 -14.35 -13.51 -15.63
N GLY A 267 -13.77 -13.24 -16.80
CA GLY A 267 -14.34 -12.32 -17.78
C GLY A 267 -13.98 -10.86 -17.64
N VAL A 268 -12.89 -10.57 -16.95
CA VAL A 268 -12.26 -9.25 -16.93
C VAL A 268 -11.23 -9.21 -18.05
N ASP A 269 -11.18 -8.10 -18.79
CA ASP A 269 -10.14 -7.91 -19.81
C ASP A 269 -8.76 -7.89 -19.14
N PRO A 270 -7.84 -8.81 -19.49
CA PRO A 270 -6.49 -8.80 -18.92
C PRO A 270 -5.71 -7.50 -19.16
N ALA A 271 -6.09 -6.69 -20.16
CA ALA A 271 -5.51 -5.38 -20.41
C ALA A 271 -5.89 -4.33 -19.35
N ASP A 272 -7.00 -4.53 -18.64
CA ASP A 272 -7.45 -3.66 -17.54
C ASP A 272 -6.83 -4.04 -16.19
N VAL A 273 -5.99 -5.08 -16.15
CA VAL A 273 -5.33 -5.58 -14.93
C VAL A 273 -3.85 -5.17 -14.92
N ASP A 274 -3.58 -4.08 -14.21
CA ASP A 274 -2.24 -3.51 -14.15
C ASP A 274 -1.27 -4.38 -13.33
N THR A 275 -1.73 -4.94 -12.20
CA THR A 275 -0.87 -5.59 -11.21
C THR A 275 -1.43 -6.94 -10.70
N ASN A 276 -1.36 -7.22 -9.40
CA ASN A 276 -1.67 -8.52 -8.79
C ASN A 276 -3.10 -8.64 -8.27
N ILE A 277 -3.98 -7.67 -8.56
CA ILE A 277 -5.36 -7.64 -8.08
C ILE A 277 -6.31 -7.68 -9.27
N VAL A 278 -7.31 -8.54 -9.19
CA VAL A 278 -8.44 -8.56 -10.11
C VAL A 278 -9.71 -8.26 -9.33
N VAL A 279 -10.50 -7.31 -9.83
CA VAL A 279 -11.80 -6.95 -9.26
C VAL A 279 -12.86 -7.15 -10.34
N VAL A 280 -13.98 -7.78 -9.97
CA VAL A 280 -15.12 -7.99 -10.86
C VAL A 280 -16.43 -7.76 -10.10
N ASP A 281 -17.34 -7.04 -10.74
CA ASP A 281 -18.70 -6.87 -10.23
C ASP A 281 -19.59 -8.06 -10.62
N ARG A 282 -20.35 -8.56 -9.64
CA ARG A 282 -21.21 -9.74 -9.73
C ARG A 282 -22.41 -9.63 -8.80
N ASP A 283 -23.62 -9.88 -9.33
CA ASP A 283 -24.84 -10.01 -8.54
C ASP A 283 -24.76 -11.11 -7.47
N ASP A 284 -24.07 -12.20 -7.80
CA ASP A 284 -23.97 -13.42 -7.02
C ASP A 284 -22.66 -13.50 -6.20
N ALA A 285 -21.99 -12.37 -5.93
CA ALA A 285 -20.64 -12.31 -5.35
C ALA A 285 -20.43 -13.24 -4.14
N THR A 286 -21.35 -13.22 -3.16
CA THR A 286 -21.27 -14.10 -1.97
C THR A 286 -21.40 -15.58 -2.32
N ALA A 287 -22.33 -15.93 -3.22
CA ALA A 287 -22.54 -17.31 -3.65
C ALA A 287 -21.36 -17.82 -4.49
N PHE A 288 -20.81 -16.97 -5.37
CA PHE A 288 -19.63 -17.27 -6.16
C PHE A 288 -18.40 -17.54 -5.30
N VAL A 289 -18.15 -16.70 -4.28
CA VAL A 289 -17.05 -16.91 -3.31
C VAL A 289 -17.23 -18.22 -2.54
N ALA A 290 -18.46 -18.56 -2.11
CA ALA A 290 -18.74 -19.81 -1.42
C ALA A 290 -18.48 -21.04 -2.31
N ALA A 291 -18.99 -21.02 -3.54
CA ALA A 291 -18.80 -22.10 -4.51
C ALA A 291 -17.31 -22.32 -4.86
N ALA A 292 -16.56 -21.24 -5.09
CA ALA A 292 -15.11 -21.33 -5.32
C ALA A 292 -14.39 -21.98 -4.13
N ALA A 293 -14.78 -21.64 -2.90
CA ALA A 293 -14.18 -22.18 -1.69
C ALA A 293 -14.45 -23.67 -1.50
N GLU A 294 -15.65 -24.15 -1.85
CA GLU A 294 -16.01 -25.59 -1.86
C GLU A 294 -15.11 -26.38 -2.83
N GLU A 295 -14.64 -25.75 -3.90
CA GLU A 295 -13.72 -26.33 -4.88
C GLU A 295 -12.24 -26.05 -4.58
N GLY A 296 -11.95 -25.52 -3.39
CA GLY A 296 -10.58 -25.33 -2.90
C GLY A 296 -9.89 -24.04 -3.36
N VAL A 297 -10.63 -23.07 -3.91
CA VAL A 297 -10.16 -21.74 -4.32
C VAL A 297 -10.78 -20.66 -3.40
N ARG A 298 -9.97 -20.04 -2.54
CA ARG A 298 -10.45 -18.99 -1.64
C ARG A 298 -10.27 -17.62 -2.27
N ILE A 299 -11.37 -16.94 -2.51
CA ILE A 299 -11.45 -15.54 -2.99
C ILE A 299 -12.24 -14.70 -1.97
N ALA A 300 -12.29 -13.38 -2.15
CA ALA A 300 -12.94 -12.49 -1.18
C ALA A 300 -13.98 -11.58 -1.84
N THR A 301 -14.98 -11.15 -1.07
CA THR A 301 -15.78 -9.98 -1.41
C THR A 301 -15.13 -8.71 -0.85
N VAL A 302 -15.21 -7.61 -1.59
CA VAL A 302 -14.78 -6.26 -1.15
C VAL A 302 -15.91 -5.23 -1.22
N GLY A 303 -17.11 -5.70 -1.52
CA GLY A 303 -18.37 -4.97 -1.51
C GLY A 303 -19.53 -5.96 -1.66
N PRO A 304 -20.79 -5.49 -1.55
CA PRO A 304 -21.96 -6.36 -1.65
C PRO A 304 -22.06 -7.13 -2.98
N ARG A 305 -21.45 -6.59 -4.04
CA ARG A 305 -21.51 -7.10 -5.41
C ARG A 305 -20.13 -7.19 -6.06
N THR A 306 -19.06 -7.17 -5.27
CA THR A 306 -17.71 -7.02 -5.83
C THR A 306 -16.83 -8.12 -5.28
N VAL A 307 -16.29 -8.95 -6.18
CA VAL A 307 -15.35 -10.03 -5.89
C VAL A 307 -13.94 -9.54 -6.19
N ARG A 308 -12.99 -9.92 -5.33
CA ARG A 308 -11.57 -9.63 -5.51
C ARG A 308 -10.74 -10.90 -5.42
N LEU A 309 -9.78 -11.00 -6.34
CA LEU A 309 -8.74 -12.01 -6.38
C LEU A 309 -7.39 -11.31 -6.28
N VAL A 310 -6.48 -11.85 -5.50
CA VAL A 310 -5.13 -11.29 -5.29
C VAL A 310 -4.11 -12.40 -5.41
N THR A 311 -3.19 -12.27 -6.35
CA THR A 311 -2.06 -13.19 -6.54
C THR A 311 -0.85 -12.74 -5.71
N HIS A 312 0.00 -13.69 -5.33
CA HIS A 312 1.17 -13.47 -4.50
C HIS A 312 2.11 -14.68 -4.53
N LEU A 313 3.28 -14.56 -3.91
CA LEU A 313 4.35 -15.58 -3.95
C LEU A 313 3.95 -17.01 -3.58
N ASP A 314 2.98 -17.19 -2.68
CA ASP A 314 2.47 -18.52 -2.30
C ASP A 314 1.47 -19.13 -3.32
N VAL A 315 1.13 -18.42 -4.39
CA VAL A 315 0.28 -18.88 -5.50
C VAL A 315 1.17 -19.13 -6.71
N THR A 316 1.48 -20.40 -6.95
CA THR A 316 2.28 -20.78 -8.11
C THR A 316 1.51 -20.64 -9.42
N ARG A 317 2.21 -20.67 -10.55
CA ARG A 317 1.55 -20.73 -11.87
C ARG A 317 0.56 -21.88 -11.98
N SER A 318 0.92 -23.06 -11.48
CA SER A 318 0.04 -24.23 -11.49
C SER A 318 -1.19 -24.04 -10.59
N ASP A 319 -1.06 -23.31 -9.48
CA ASP A 319 -2.21 -22.90 -8.67
C ASP A 319 -3.11 -21.94 -9.44
N ALA A 320 -2.54 -20.93 -10.10
CA ALA A 320 -3.30 -19.96 -10.90
C ALA A 320 -4.07 -20.64 -12.04
N GLU A 321 -3.43 -21.56 -12.78
CA GLU A 321 -4.06 -22.35 -13.85
C GLU A 321 -5.20 -23.23 -13.32
N ARG A 322 -5.01 -23.92 -12.19
CA ARG A 322 -6.09 -24.70 -11.55
C ARG A 322 -7.24 -23.81 -11.09
N ALA A 323 -6.93 -22.68 -10.47
CA ALA A 323 -7.95 -21.72 -10.03
C ALA A 323 -8.73 -21.16 -11.21
N ALA A 324 -8.08 -20.83 -12.32
CA ALA A 324 -8.74 -20.36 -13.53
C ALA A 324 -9.75 -21.37 -14.09
N VAL A 325 -9.41 -22.66 -14.12
CA VAL A 325 -10.35 -23.71 -14.57
C VAL A 325 -11.60 -23.76 -13.68
N VAL A 326 -11.42 -23.73 -12.36
CA VAL A 326 -12.53 -23.69 -11.39
C VAL A 326 -13.38 -22.44 -11.59
N LEU A 327 -12.75 -21.27 -11.65
CA LEU A 327 -13.43 -19.99 -11.73
C LEU A 327 -14.15 -19.77 -13.06
N SER A 328 -13.57 -20.19 -14.19
CA SER A 328 -14.22 -20.14 -15.51
C SER A 328 -15.50 -20.94 -15.52
N ARG A 329 -15.45 -22.18 -15.03
CA ARG A 329 -16.62 -23.05 -14.94
C ARG A 329 -17.71 -22.45 -14.07
N LEU A 330 -17.36 -21.92 -12.89
CA LEU A 330 -18.31 -21.27 -11.99
C LEU A 330 -18.87 -19.96 -12.57
N ALA A 331 -18.08 -19.25 -13.38
CA ALA A 331 -18.51 -18.05 -14.09
C ALA A 331 -19.37 -18.34 -15.32
N GLY A 332 -19.57 -19.62 -15.69
CA GLY A 332 -20.33 -20.03 -16.86
C GLY A 332 -19.58 -19.81 -18.19
N ARG A 333 -18.25 -19.90 -18.17
CA ARG A 333 -17.34 -19.67 -19.29
C ARG A 333 -16.56 -20.93 -19.64
#